data_AF-A0A0F8ZER8-F1
#
_entry.id   AF-A0A0F8ZER8-F1
#
_cell.length_a   1.000
_cell.length_b   1.000
_cell.length_c   1.000
_cell.angle_alpha   90.00
_cell.angle_beta   90.00
_cell.angle_gamma   90.00
#
_symmetry.space_group_name_H-M   'P 1'
#
loop_
_entity.id
_entity.type
_entity.pdbx_description
1 polymer ?
#
loop_
_entity_poly.entity_id
_entity_poly.type
_entity_poly.pdbx_seq_one_letter_code
_entity_poly.pdbx_strand_id
1 'polypeptide(L)'
;MTLEEYEKLPYTIIKFGYISNSPSGCFMTRDKDLPMLKYAVVKRTEGWVVYFGRPQQTWADIKLTGDKSNTEEYIRRCFPCTDEMFKLYAL
;
A
#
# COMPACT_ATOMS: atom_id res chain seq x y z
N MET A 1 -4.89 12.91 -2.94
CA MET A 1 -4.89 12.94 -1.47
C MET A 1 -3.96 14.04 -0.97
N THR A 2 -4.52 15.07 -0.34
CA THR A 2 -3.78 16.08 0.43
C THR A 2 -3.65 15.64 1.90
N LEU A 3 -2.84 16.37 2.68
CA LEU A 3 -2.74 16.14 4.13
C LEU A 3 -4.08 16.40 4.84
N GLU A 4 -4.77 17.50 4.49
CA GLU A 4 -6.07 17.87 5.05
C GLU A 4 -7.15 16.80 4.81
N GLU A 5 -7.19 16.24 3.61
CA GLU A 5 -8.10 15.13 3.28
C GLU A 5 -7.76 13.88 4.10
N TYR A 6 -6.46 13.57 4.25
CA TYR A 6 -5.97 12.42 4.99
C TYR A 6 -6.31 12.49 6.48
N GLU A 7 -6.20 13.65 7.11
CA GLU A 7 -6.48 13.84 8.55
C GLU A 7 -7.92 13.46 8.92
N LYS A 8 -8.87 13.70 8.01
CA LYS A 8 -10.31 13.40 8.20
C LYS A 8 -10.65 11.90 8.11
N LEU A 9 -9.73 11.06 7.63
CA LEU A 9 -9.97 9.62 7.44
C LEU A 9 -9.83 8.81 8.74
N PRO A 10 -10.53 7.67 8.87
CA PRO A 10 -10.41 6.79 10.03
C PRO A 10 -9.05 6.04 10.07
N TYR A 11 -8.63 5.61 11.28
CA TYR A 11 -7.45 4.78 11.50
C TYR A 11 -7.68 3.32 11.07
N THR A 12 -7.77 3.08 9.76
CA THR A 12 -7.99 1.75 9.19
C THR A 12 -7.50 1.69 7.73
N ILE A 13 -7.93 0.68 6.99
CA ILE A 13 -7.76 0.62 5.54
C ILE A 13 -8.57 1.76 4.93
N ILE A 14 -7.89 2.74 4.33
CA ILE A 14 -8.50 3.91 3.69
C ILE A 14 -8.61 3.77 2.18
N LYS A 15 -7.87 2.82 1.58
CA LYS A 15 -7.97 2.44 0.18
C LYS A 15 -7.43 1.02 0.01
N PHE A 16 -7.97 0.26 -0.92
CA PHE A 16 -7.44 -1.04 -1.31
C PHE A 16 -7.67 -1.29 -2.79
N GLY A 17 -6.96 -2.26 -3.35
CA GLY A 17 -7.12 -2.62 -4.75
C GLY A 17 -6.11 -3.66 -5.19
N TYR A 18 -5.88 -3.70 -6.50
CA TYR A 18 -4.95 -4.61 -7.13
C TYR A 18 -3.91 -3.83 -7.92
N ILE A 19 -2.69 -4.32 -7.98
CA ILE A 19 -1.59 -3.77 -8.79
C ILE A 19 -0.87 -4.93 -9.48
N SER A 20 -0.31 -4.68 -10.66
CA SER A 20 0.51 -5.69 -11.32
C SER A 20 1.75 -5.99 -10.49
N ASN A 21 2.03 -7.28 -10.31
CA ASN A 21 3.31 -7.73 -9.78
C ASN A 21 4.40 -7.32 -10.77
N SER A 22 5.53 -6.81 -10.26
CA SER A 22 6.60 -6.32 -11.12
C SER A 22 7.97 -6.69 -10.56
N PRO A 23 8.83 -7.36 -11.36
CA PRO A 23 10.24 -7.60 -11.06
C PRO A 23 11.03 -6.33 -10.71
N SER A 24 10.61 -5.18 -11.23
CA SER A 24 11.31 -3.91 -11.05
C SER A 24 10.87 -3.09 -9.83
N GLY A 25 9.98 -3.58 -8.97
CA GLY A 25 9.84 -2.93 -7.65
C GLY A 25 8.86 -3.51 -6.64
N CYS A 26 7.71 -4.06 -7.04
CA CYS A 26 6.80 -4.72 -6.09
C CYS A 26 7.01 -6.24 -6.11
N PHE A 27 8.26 -6.70 -6.05
CA PHE A 27 8.59 -8.12 -6.19
C PHE A 27 8.45 -8.86 -4.86
N MET A 28 7.20 -9.04 -4.43
CA MET A 28 6.93 -9.77 -3.20
C MET A 28 7.02 -11.28 -3.39
N THR A 29 6.95 -11.73 -4.65
CA THR A 29 7.00 -13.16 -4.96
C THR A 29 7.90 -13.36 -6.17
N ARG A 30 8.77 -14.39 -6.11
CA ARG A 30 9.48 -14.93 -7.28
C ARG A 30 8.54 -15.71 -8.21
N ASP A 31 7.26 -15.70 -7.89
CA ASP A 31 6.23 -16.50 -8.52
C ASP A 31 5.73 -15.76 -9.76
N LYS A 32 6.15 -16.25 -10.92
CA LYS A 32 5.76 -15.68 -12.21
C LYS A 32 4.26 -15.88 -12.48
N ASP A 33 3.62 -16.79 -11.75
CA ASP A 33 2.19 -17.11 -11.89
C ASP A 33 1.30 -16.19 -11.05
N LEU A 34 1.89 -15.24 -10.32
CA LEU A 34 1.17 -14.18 -9.59
C LEU A 34 1.28 -12.85 -10.33
N PRO A 35 0.46 -12.60 -11.39
CA PRO A 35 0.53 -11.37 -12.18
C PRO A 35 0.00 -10.14 -11.43
N MET A 36 -0.82 -10.34 -10.39
CA MET A 36 -1.45 -9.27 -9.63
C MET A 36 -1.24 -9.46 -8.13
N LEU A 37 -0.99 -8.37 -7.43
CA LEU A 37 -0.94 -8.28 -5.98
C LEU A 37 -2.14 -7.49 -5.49
N LYS A 38 -2.65 -7.86 -4.33
CA LYS A 38 -3.56 -7.00 -3.56
C LYS A 38 -2.72 -5.93 -2.85
N TYR A 39 -3.26 -4.73 -2.71
CA TYR A 39 -2.70 -3.70 -1.85
C TYR A 39 -3.75 -3.08 -0.92
N ALA A 40 -3.33 -2.69 0.27
CA ALA A 40 -4.13 -1.97 1.25
C ALA A 40 -3.34 -0.76 1.78
N VAL A 41 -3.91 0.43 1.64
CA VAL A 41 -3.43 1.67 2.22
C VAL A 41 -4.02 1.81 3.61
N VAL A 42 -3.17 1.81 4.62
CA VAL A 42 -3.59 1.77 6.04
C VAL A 42 -3.13 3.05 6.72
N LYS A 43 -4.10 3.80 7.24
CA LYS A 43 -3.84 4.93 8.15
C LYS A 43 -3.56 4.43 9.56
N ARG A 44 -2.56 5.01 10.20
CA ARG A 44 -2.05 4.72 11.55
C ARG A 44 -1.86 6.02 12.32
N THR A 45 -1.64 5.91 13.62
CA THR A 45 -1.36 7.05 14.51
C THR A 45 -0.13 7.84 14.06
N GLU A 46 0.89 7.17 13.53
CA GLU A 46 2.18 7.78 13.17
C GLU A 46 2.34 8.07 11.67
N GLY A 47 1.27 7.90 10.87
CA GLY A 47 1.34 8.04 9.41
C GLY A 47 0.57 6.96 8.69
N TRP A 48 1.02 6.58 7.50
CA TRP A 48 0.30 5.63 6.67
C TRP A 48 1.25 4.70 5.93
N VAL A 49 0.75 3.55 5.51
CA VAL A 49 1.58 2.54 4.85
C VAL A 49 0.77 1.82 3.78
N VAL A 50 1.45 1.37 2.73
CA VAL A 50 0.87 0.47 1.73
C VAL A 50 1.39 -0.93 2.02
N TYR A 51 0.45 -1.79 2.40
CA TYR A 51 0.65 -3.22 2.50
C TYR A 51 0.30 -3.88 1.18
N PHE A 52 1.08 -4.87 0.81
CA PHE A 52 0.82 -5.71 -0.34
C PHE A 52 0.60 -7.15 0.12
N GLY A 53 -0.08 -7.94 -0.69
CA GLY A 53 -0.23 -9.36 -0.44
C GLY A 53 -0.69 -10.11 -1.67
N ARG A 54 -0.70 -11.43 -1.54
CA ARG A 54 -1.13 -12.32 -2.61
C ARG A 54 -2.66 -12.23 -2.78
N PRO A 55 -3.19 -12.51 -3.99
CA PRO A 55 -4.63 -12.48 -4.26
C PRO A 55 -5.48 -13.34 -3.32
N GLN A 56 -4.92 -14.42 -2.75
CA GLN A 56 -5.63 -15.34 -1.86
C GLN A 56 -5.76 -14.80 -0.42
N GLN A 57 -4.92 -13.85 -0.02
CA GLN A 57 -4.98 -13.25 1.33
C GLN A 57 -6.22 -12.36 1.48
N THR A 58 -6.78 -12.30 2.68
CA THR A 58 -7.85 -11.35 3.00
C THR A 58 -7.28 -9.94 3.22
N TRP A 59 -8.10 -8.90 3.15
CA TRP A 59 -7.66 -7.54 3.46
C TRP A 59 -7.20 -7.37 4.92
N ALA A 60 -7.80 -8.14 5.84
CA ALA A 60 -7.39 -8.19 7.24
C ALA A 60 -5.99 -8.80 7.37
N ASP A 61 -5.71 -9.91 6.67
CA ASP A 61 -4.38 -10.52 6.65
C ASP A 61 -3.36 -9.54 6.08
N ILE A 62 -3.66 -8.90 4.94
CA ILE A 62 -2.75 -7.94 4.30
C ILE A 62 -2.42 -6.77 5.23
N LYS A 63 -3.41 -6.23 5.96
CA LYS A 63 -3.20 -5.16 6.94
C LYS A 63 -2.25 -5.57 8.08
N LEU A 64 -2.23 -6.86 8.44
CA LEU A 64 -1.47 -7.39 9.58
C LEU A 64 -0.10 -7.93 9.17
N THR A 65 -0.01 -8.65 8.06
CA THR A 65 1.16 -9.46 7.66
C THR A 65 1.60 -9.23 6.23
N GLY A 66 0.97 -8.32 5.48
CA GLY A 66 1.43 -7.96 4.14
C GLY A 66 2.84 -7.37 4.18
N ASP A 67 3.61 -7.54 3.11
CA ASP A 67 4.88 -6.83 3.00
C ASP A 67 4.66 -5.37 2.56
N LYS A 68 5.65 -4.54 2.84
CA LYS A 68 5.65 -3.12 2.50
C LYS A 68 6.63 -2.88 1.36
N SER A 69 6.31 -1.97 0.47
CA SER A 69 7.27 -1.49 -0.53
C SER A 69 7.93 -0.21 -0.04
N ASN A 70 9.22 -0.05 -0.33
CA ASN A 70 9.94 1.21 -0.15
C ASN A 70 10.12 1.99 -1.47
N THR A 71 9.51 1.50 -2.56
CA THR A 71 9.67 2.12 -3.88
C THR A 71 8.57 3.14 -4.12
N GLU A 72 8.94 4.42 -4.11
CA GLU A 72 8.02 5.56 -4.23
C GLU A 72 7.08 5.45 -5.42
N GLU A 73 7.56 5.05 -6.60
CA GLU A 73 6.74 4.86 -7.79
C GLU A 73 5.54 3.94 -7.53
N TYR A 74 5.75 2.79 -6.90
CA TYR A 74 4.68 1.81 -6.63
C TYR A 74 3.75 2.28 -5.52
N ILE A 75 4.30 2.92 -4.48
CA ILE A 75 3.50 3.50 -3.41
C ILE A 75 2.53 4.55 -3.98
N ARG A 76 3.02 5.45 -4.85
CA ARG A 76 2.21 6.50 -5.48
C ARG A 76 1.20 5.97 -6.50
N ARG A 77 1.50 4.86 -7.19
CA ARG A 77 0.51 4.16 -8.04
C ARG A 77 -0.67 3.63 -7.21
N CYS A 78 -0.41 3.08 -6.03
CA CYS A 78 -1.46 2.61 -5.12
C CYS A 78 -2.23 3.79 -4.51
N PHE A 79 -1.51 4.83 -4.08
CA PHE A 79 -2.09 5.97 -3.39
C PHE A 79 -1.52 7.30 -3.90
N PRO A 80 -2.13 7.89 -4.95
CA PRO A 80 -1.72 9.19 -5.46
C PRO A 80 -1.94 10.28 -4.42
N CYS A 81 -0.84 10.82 -3.90
CA CYS A 81 -0.83 11.84 -2.86
C CYS A 81 0.19 12.94 -3.16
N THR A 82 -0.01 14.07 -2.48
CA THR A 82 0.94 15.19 -2.46
C THR A 82 2.24 14.80 -1.75
N ASP A 83 3.33 15.52 -2.03
CA ASP A 83 4.63 15.26 -1.40
C ASP A 83 4.61 15.45 0.11
N GLU A 84 3.84 16.42 0.60
CA GLU A 84 3.65 16.65 2.03
C GLU A 84 3.01 15.43 2.71
N MET A 85 2.01 14.83 2.09
CA MET A 85 1.37 13.62 2.60
C MET A 85 2.31 12.40 2.48
N PHE A 86 3.10 12.32 1.40
CA PHE A 86 4.07 11.26 1.19
C PHE A 86 5.17 11.21 2.26
N LYS A 87 5.55 12.37 2.84
CA LYS A 87 6.49 12.44 3.97
C LYS A 87 6.03 11.68 5.21
N LEU A 88 4.73 11.40 5.33
CA LEU A 88 4.15 10.62 6.43
C LEU A 88 4.09 9.10 6.15
N TYR A 89 4.72 8.65 5.06
CA TYR A 89 4.77 7.23 4.74
C TYR A 89 5.63 6.47 5.76
N ALA A 90 5.04 5.47 6.41
CA ALA A 90 5.65 4.65 7.44
C ALA A 90 6.21 3.35 6.84
N LEU A 91 7.54 3.26 6.80
CA LEU A 91 8.28 2.03 6.44
C LEU A 91 8.18 0.95 7.52
#